data_AF-A0A444X4C6-F1
#
_entry.id   AF-A0A444X4C6-F1
#
_cell.length_a   1.000
_cell.length_b   1.000
_cell.length_c   1.000
_cell.angle_alpha   90.00
_cell.angle_beta   90.00
_cell.angle_gamma   90.00
#
_symmetry.space_group_name_H-M   'P 1'
#
loop_
_entity.id
_entity.type
_entity.pdbx_description
1 polymer ?
#
loop_
_entity_poly.entity_id
_entity_poly.type
_entity_poly.pdbx_seq_one_letter_code
_entity_poly.pdbx_strand_id
1 'polypeptide(L)'
;MENQNRNWMYDRTYDQRRGLKPSYIKGVNEFVDACTRTDKFLRGGLVRCPCARCQCGTFKQLIDIKIDLYTYGFKPNYWVWTEHGEEISTENQIRVEEDIESSSELGGVTWEENFDRYHEMVVDALQPEFHMYMQPTVEEPNRDAKRFYDLLDSVSKPLWENCIHSRLSLANRMLSIKSEGNQSQESFDQWATLFREMQTTPNEIPANYYEAKKIIFQLGFKEVKIDCCVNGCMIYYKEDKDLRQCKFCGEQRFKPRKGKNKKVPYKRMHYLPLIPRLQRLYASMSTAPHMLWHHQNRRNDDVMTHPSHGEAWKYFDTKHPHFASEPRNVRLGLYSDGFSPNVHFSTLYSCWPVIVTPYNLPPHIVPLCSIYFAFLHLLWLYIVHCSL
;
A
#
# COMPACT_ATOMS: atom_id res chain seq x y z
N MET A 1 14.61 -31.38 -4.95
CA MET A 1 13.68 -32.52 -5.06
C MET A 1 13.14 -32.51 -6.47
N GLU A 2 13.03 -33.69 -7.09
CA GLU A 2 12.67 -33.92 -8.49
C GLU A 2 11.40 -33.18 -8.91
N ASN A 3 11.38 -32.73 -10.16
CA ASN A 3 10.24 -32.12 -10.85
C ASN A 3 9.06 -33.12 -10.86
N GLN A 4 8.27 -33.15 -9.79
CA GLN A 4 7.08 -33.98 -9.71
C GLN A 4 6.11 -33.49 -10.77
N ASN A 5 5.88 -34.33 -11.78
CA ASN A 5 4.94 -34.06 -12.85
C ASN A 5 3.52 -33.88 -12.28
N ARG A 6 3.10 -32.63 -12.10
CA ARG A 6 1.80 -32.24 -11.51
C ARG A 6 0.64 -32.23 -12.50
N ASN A 7 0.81 -32.83 -13.68
CA ASN A 7 -0.24 -32.96 -14.70
C ASN A 7 -1.53 -33.57 -14.14
N TRP A 8 -1.43 -34.38 -13.09
CA TRP A 8 -2.59 -34.93 -12.38
C TRP A 8 -3.54 -33.86 -11.83
N MET A 9 -3.07 -32.65 -11.48
CA MET A 9 -3.90 -31.59 -10.87
C MET A 9 -5.04 -31.13 -11.78
N TYR A 10 -4.85 -31.21 -13.09
CA TYR A 10 -5.84 -30.80 -14.10
C TYR A 10 -6.40 -31.99 -14.88
N ASP A 11 -5.87 -33.19 -14.67
CA ASP A 11 -6.41 -34.44 -15.20
C ASP A 11 -7.39 -35.10 -14.20
N ARG A 12 -8.50 -34.41 -13.92
CA ARG A 12 -9.38 -34.72 -12.78
C ARG A 12 -10.33 -35.91 -13.01
N THR A 13 -10.96 -36.00 -14.17
CA THR A 13 -12.02 -36.98 -14.45
C THR A 13 -11.73 -37.83 -15.67
N TYR A 14 -12.27 -39.04 -15.73
CA TYR A 14 -12.37 -39.78 -17.00
C TYR A 14 -13.23 -39.01 -18.02
N ASP A 15 -13.03 -39.33 -19.30
CA ASP A 15 -13.84 -38.79 -20.40
C ASP A 15 -15.34 -38.94 -20.07
N GLN A 16 -16.11 -37.90 -20.41
CA GLN A 16 -17.54 -37.79 -20.09
C GLN A 16 -17.86 -37.75 -18.58
N ARG A 17 -16.91 -37.33 -17.72
CA ARG A 17 -17.11 -37.12 -16.26
C ARG A 17 -17.54 -38.37 -15.49
N ARG A 18 -17.17 -39.58 -15.93
CA ARG A 18 -17.58 -40.87 -15.34
C ARG A 18 -16.97 -41.20 -13.96
N GLY A 19 -16.25 -40.27 -13.34
CA GLY A 19 -15.62 -40.45 -12.03
C GLY A 19 -14.26 -39.75 -11.93
N LEU A 20 -13.77 -39.60 -10.70
CA LEU A 20 -12.43 -39.05 -10.43
C LEU A 20 -11.35 -40.08 -10.76
N LYS A 21 -10.27 -39.63 -11.39
CA LYS A 21 -9.12 -40.50 -11.68
C LYS A 21 -8.37 -40.85 -10.37
N PRO A 22 -7.87 -42.09 -10.20
CA PRO A 22 -7.10 -42.48 -9.02
C PRO A 22 -5.85 -41.62 -8.80
N SER A 23 -5.20 -41.16 -9.88
CA SER A 23 -4.08 -40.22 -9.85
C SER A 23 -4.46 -38.88 -9.23
N TYR A 24 -5.64 -38.34 -9.58
CA TYR A 24 -6.18 -37.12 -9.01
C TYR A 24 -6.48 -37.28 -7.52
N ILE A 25 -7.14 -38.37 -7.13
CA ILE A 25 -7.44 -38.68 -5.72
C ILE A 25 -6.16 -38.78 -4.90
N LYS A 26 -5.14 -39.48 -5.43
CA LYS A 26 -3.84 -39.61 -4.77
C LYS A 26 -3.17 -38.26 -4.58
N GLY A 27 -3.11 -37.44 -5.63
CA GLY A 27 -2.50 -36.12 -5.56
C GLY A 27 -3.24 -35.16 -4.62
N VAL A 28 -4.58 -35.20 -4.55
CA VAL A 28 -5.34 -34.41 -3.57
C VAL A 28 -5.02 -34.83 -2.13
N ASN A 29 -4.79 -36.13 -1.87
CA ASN A 29 -4.34 -36.57 -0.56
C ASN A 29 -2.92 -36.09 -0.25
N GLU A 30 -2.00 -36.14 -1.22
CA GLU A 30 -0.64 -35.61 -1.07
C GLU A 30 -0.66 -34.10 -0.76
N PHE A 31 -1.56 -33.33 -1.40
CA PHE A 31 -1.79 -31.92 -1.11
C PHE A 31 -2.29 -31.69 0.33
N VAL A 32 -3.30 -32.46 0.76
CA VAL A 32 -3.84 -32.36 2.13
C VAL A 32 -2.76 -32.72 3.16
N ASP A 33 -1.98 -33.77 2.92
CA ASP A 33 -0.86 -34.18 3.78
C ASP A 33 0.22 -33.10 3.85
N ALA A 34 0.56 -32.47 2.72
CA ALA A 34 1.49 -31.35 2.70
C ALA A 34 0.99 -30.16 3.55
N CYS A 35 -0.31 -29.84 3.46
CA CYS A 35 -0.92 -28.79 4.27
C CYS A 35 -0.86 -29.08 5.78
N THR A 36 -0.94 -30.35 6.20
CA THR A 36 -0.79 -30.72 7.62
C THR A 36 0.64 -30.57 8.16
N ARG A 37 1.65 -30.53 7.28
CA ARG A 37 3.06 -30.41 7.67
C ARG A 37 3.53 -28.96 7.79
N THR A 38 2.74 -28.01 7.31
CA THR A 38 3.12 -26.59 7.22
C THR A 38 2.30 -25.74 8.19
N ASP A 39 2.76 -25.64 9.44
CA ASP A 39 2.07 -24.93 10.53
C ASP A 39 1.89 -23.43 10.26
N LYS A 40 2.73 -22.86 9.38
CA LYS A 40 2.73 -21.43 9.00
C LYS A 40 1.49 -20.97 8.24
N PHE A 41 0.70 -21.87 7.64
CA PHE A 41 -0.48 -21.53 6.84
C PHE A 41 -1.82 -21.89 7.51
N LEU A 42 -1.78 -22.28 8.79
CA LEU A 42 -2.96 -22.58 9.60
C LEU A 42 -3.42 -21.34 10.37
N ARG A 43 -4.67 -20.91 10.16
CA ARG A 43 -5.34 -19.93 11.05
C ARG A 43 -6.43 -20.65 11.82
N GLY A 44 -6.21 -20.91 13.12
CA GLY A 44 -7.19 -21.61 13.97
C GLY A 44 -7.55 -23.02 13.48
N GLY A 45 -6.63 -23.72 12.81
CA GLY A 45 -6.87 -25.04 12.22
C GLY A 45 -7.50 -25.06 10.82
N LEU A 46 -7.66 -23.89 10.19
CA LEU A 46 -8.21 -23.73 8.83
C LEU A 46 -7.10 -23.40 7.82
N VAL A 47 -7.27 -23.87 6.57
CA VAL A 47 -6.35 -23.70 5.43
C VAL A 47 -7.08 -22.99 4.29
N ARG A 48 -6.37 -22.21 3.45
CA ARG A 48 -6.94 -21.61 2.23
C ARG A 48 -7.44 -22.72 1.29
N CYS A 49 -8.62 -22.56 0.68
CA CYS A 49 -9.18 -23.54 -0.25
C CYS A 49 -8.74 -23.21 -1.69
N PRO A 50 -7.88 -24.02 -2.35
CA PRO A 50 -7.41 -23.76 -3.70
C PRO A 50 -8.37 -24.25 -4.79
N CYS A 51 -9.63 -24.55 -4.46
CA CYS A 51 -10.57 -25.04 -5.46
C CYS A 51 -10.93 -23.94 -6.47
N ALA A 52 -11.40 -24.32 -7.66
CA ALA A 52 -11.74 -23.38 -8.73
C ALA A 52 -12.78 -22.32 -8.32
N ARG A 53 -13.62 -22.61 -7.31
CA ARG A 53 -14.63 -21.69 -6.77
C ARG A 53 -14.06 -20.72 -5.73
N CYS A 54 -13.18 -21.20 -4.85
CA CYS A 54 -12.64 -20.43 -3.74
C CYS A 54 -11.35 -19.68 -4.11
N GLN A 55 -10.59 -20.15 -5.10
CA GLN A 55 -9.39 -19.53 -5.65
C GLN A 55 -8.35 -19.09 -4.61
N CYS A 56 -8.20 -19.86 -3.52
CA CYS A 56 -7.37 -19.57 -2.34
C CYS A 56 -7.88 -18.41 -1.44
N GLY A 57 -9.06 -17.85 -1.69
CA GLY A 57 -9.63 -16.76 -0.90
C GLY A 57 -10.30 -17.19 0.41
N THR A 58 -10.88 -18.39 0.47
CA THR A 58 -11.65 -18.86 1.65
C THR A 58 -10.86 -19.81 2.54
N PHE A 59 -10.90 -19.62 3.86
CA PHE A 59 -10.36 -20.57 4.84
C PHE A 59 -11.39 -21.65 5.19
N LYS A 60 -10.97 -22.92 5.13
CA LYS A 60 -11.82 -24.08 5.40
C LYS A 60 -11.05 -25.19 6.13
N GLN A 61 -11.78 -26.13 6.72
CA GLN A 61 -11.14 -27.34 7.25
C GLN A 61 -10.66 -28.21 6.08
N LEU A 62 -9.59 -28.99 6.31
CA LEU A 62 -9.01 -29.86 5.27
C LEU A 62 -10.01 -30.85 4.68
N ILE A 63 -10.97 -31.31 5.47
CA ILE A 63 -12.05 -32.19 5.01
C ILE A 63 -12.94 -31.50 3.96
N ASP A 64 -13.27 -30.23 4.19
CA ASP A 64 -14.10 -29.42 3.29
C ASP A 64 -13.31 -29.05 2.01
N ILE A 65 -12.01 -28.77 2.15
CA ILE A 65 -11.12 -28.51 1.00
C ILE A 65 -11.03 -29.75 0.10
N LYS A 66 -10.89 -30.93 0.70
CA LYS A 66 -10.85 -32.19 -0.04
C LYS A 66 -12.15 -32.43 -0.82
N ILE A 67 -13.31 -32.16 -0.21
CA ILE A 67 -14.61 -32.24 -0.88
C ILE A 67 -14.70 -31.22 -2.03
N ASP A 68 -14.27 -29.98 -1.81
CA ASP A 68 -14.29 -28.94 -2.82
C ASP A 68 -13.34 -29.26 -3.99
N LEU A 69 -12.17 -29.83 -3.73
CA LEU A 69 -11.24 -30.26 -4.77
C LEU A 69 -11.81 -31.44 -5.58
N TYR A 70 -12.52 -32.35 -4.94
CA TYR A 70 -13.24 -33.43 -5.63
C TYR A 70 -14.42 -32.92 -6.46
N THR A 71 -15.02 -31.78 -6.11
CA THR A 71 -16.24 -31.24 -6.72
C THR A 71 -15.95 -30.20 -7.80
N TYR A 72 -14.97 -29.32 -7.57
CA TYR A 72 -14.69 -28.16 -8.41
C TYR A 72 -13.31 -28.20 -9.07
N GLY A 73 -12.39 -29.04 -8.62
CA GLY A 73 -11.02 -29.04 -9.14
C GLY A 73 -10.18 -27.91 -8.54
N PHE A 74 -8.89 -27.88 -8.87
CA PHE A 74 -7.99 -26.79 -8.50
C PHE A 74 -8.27 -25.50 -9.29
N LYS A 75 -7.90 -24.35 -8.73
CA LYS A 75 -7.82 -23.07 -9.44
C LYS A 75 -6.95 -23.23 -10.69
N PRO A 76 -7.33 -22.64 -11.83
CA PRO A 76 -6.50 -22.64 -13.03
C PRO A 76 -5.09 -22.09 -12.76
N ASN A 77 -4.09 -22.69 -13.41
CA ASN A 77 -2.67 -22.27 -13.36
C ASN A 77 -2.00 -22.29 -11.97
N TYR A 78 -2.63 -22.93 -10.99
CA TYR A 78 -2.09 -23.15 -9.65
C TYR A 78 -1.23 -24.43 -9.57
N TRP A 79 -0.17 -24.48 -10.39
CA TRP A 79 0.71 -25.65 -10.47
C TRP A 79 1.69 -25.76 -9.30
N VAL A 80 2.04 -24.63 -8.68
CA VAL A 80 2.92 -24.54 -7.52
C VAL A 80 2.07 -24.11 -6.32
N TRP A 81 2.21 -24.80 -5.18
CA TRP A 81 1.39 -24.55 -4.01
C TRP A 81 1.93 -23.35 -3.20
N THR A 82 2.10 -22.22 -3.87
CA THR A 82 2.70 -21.00 -3.30
C THR A 82 1.94 -20.50 -2.06
N GLU A 83 0.62 -20.41 -2.16
CA GLU A 83 -0.29 -20.10 -1.03
C GLU A 83 -0.29 -21.16 0.12
N HIS A 84 0.42 -22.27 -0.05
CA HIS A 84 0.53 -23.35 0.94
C HIS A 84 1.99 -23.70 1.27
N GLY A 85 2.93 -22.78 0.98
CA GLY A 85 4.31 -22.86 1.45
C GLY A 85 5.31 -23.52 0.52
N GLU A 86 4.94 -23.76 -0.74
CA GLU A 86 5.88 -24.25 -1.74
C GLU A 86 6.64 -23.09 -2.41
N GLU A 87 7.97 -23.18 -2.38
CA GLU A 87 8.85 -22.20 -3.01
C GLU A 87 8.99 -22.45 -4.51
N ILE A 88 8.94 -21.38 -5.31
CA ILE A 88 9.21 -21.45 -6.74
C ILE A 88 10.72 -21.55 -6.93
N SER A 89 11.20 -22.65 -7.51
CA SER A 89 12.61 -22.76 -7.91
C SER A 89 12.93 -21.75 -9.02
N THR A 90 14.14 -21.18 -8.98
CA THR A 90 14.64 -20.14 -9.88
C THR A 90 14.60 -20.52 -11.37
N GLU A 91 14.51 -21.81 -11.72
CA GLU A 91 14.35 -22.28 -13.10
C GLU A 91 12.91 -22.14 -13.66
N ASN A 92 11.89 -22.11 -12.80
CA ASN A 92 10.47 -22.06 -13.22
C ASN A 92 9.90 -20.63 -13.30
N GLN A 93 10.63 -19.62 -12.84
CA GLN A 93 10.20 -18.20 -12.96
C GLN A 93 10.11 -17.71 -14.41
N ILE A 94 10.90 -18.29 -15.33
CA ILE A 94 11.00 -17.84 -16.72
C ILE A 94 9.76 -18.23 -17.55
N ARG A 95 9.03 -19.30 -17.19
CA ARG A 95 7.89 -19.80 -17.98
C ARG A 95 6.54 -19.18 -17.61
N VAL A 96 6.41 -18.57 -16.43
CA VAL A 96 5.12 -18.04 -15.95
C VAL A 96 4.86 -16.62 -16.50
N GLU A 97 5.91 -15.89 -16.91
CA GLU A 97 5.78 -14.52 -17.43
C GLU A 97 5.18 -14.44 -18.85
N GLU A 98 5.24 -15.51 -19.65
CA GLU A 98 4.69 -15.51 -21.02
C GLU A 98 3.17 -15.73 -21.11
N ASP A 99 2.52 -16.33 -20.09
CA ASP A 99 1.11 -16.76 -20.16
C ASP A 99 0.10 -15.83 -19.42
N ILE A 100 0.55 -14.74 -18.79
CA ILE A 100 -0.30 -13.85 -17.97
C ILE A 100 -0.84 -12.63 -18.76
N GLU A 101 -0.46 -12.45 -20.02
CA GLU A 101 -1.03 -11.41 -20.90
C GLU A 101 -2.34 -11.86 -21.58
N SER A 102 -3.35 -12.33 -20.83
CA SER A 102 -4.76 -12.28 -21.29
C SER A 102 -5.73 -12.86 -20.24
N SER A 103 -6.11 -12.07 -19.23
CA SER A 103 -7.46 -12.16 -18.65
C SER A 103 -7.77 -10.94 -17.78
N SER A 104 -8.07 -9.81 -18.41
CA SER A 104 -8.80 -8.73 -17.76
C SER A 104 -10.31 -9.02 -17.85
N GLU A 105 -10.87 -9.70 -16.86
CA GLU A 105 -12.32 -9.71 -16.65
C GLU A 105 -12.67 -9.22 -15.25
N LEU A 106 -13.57 -8.25 -15.23
CA LEU A 106 -14.13 -7.55 -14.07
C LEU A 106 -14.87 -8.52 -13.13
N GLY A 107 -14.16 -9.02 -12.12
CA GLY A 107 -14.76 -9.68 -10.95
C GLY A 107 -14.91 -8.68 -9.80
N GLY A 108 -16.14 -8.46 -9.32
CA GLY A 108 -16.42 -7.58 -8.19
C GLY A 108 -15.66 -7.99 -6.93
N VAL A 109 -14.82 -7.08 -6.42
CA VAL A 109 -13.98 -7.28 -5.24
C VAL A 109 -14.85 -7.37 -3.99
N THR A 110 -14.63 -8.40 -3.16
CA THR A 110 -15.40 -8.61 -1.94
C THR A 110 -14.89 -7.73 -0.78
N TRP A 111 -15.75 -7.43 0.20
CA TRP A 111 -15.45 -6.56 1.35
C TRP A 111 -14.24 -7.02 2.19
N GLU A 112 -13.96 -8.32 2.22
CA GLU A 112 -12.82 -8.94 2.93
C GLU A 112 -11.49 -8.72 2.18
N GLU A 113 -11.49 -8.75 0.85
CA GLU A 113 -10.29 -8.50 0.03
C GLU A 113 -9.84 -7.04 0.07
N ASN A 114 -10.79 -6.09 0.16
CA ASN A 114 -10.43 -4.68 0.39
C ASN A 114 -9.98 -4.41 1.84
N PHE A 115 -10.43 -5.23 2.80
CA PHE A 115 -10.04 -5.10 4.21
C PHE A 115 -8.57 -5.47 4.42
N ASP A 116 -8.14 -6.61 3.91
CA ASP A 116 -6.75 -7.08 4.02
C ASP A 116 -5.80 -6.10 3.32
N ARG A 117 -6.14 -5.59 2.13
CA ARG A 117 -5.26 -4.66 1.39
C ARG A 117 -5.02 -3.34 2.11
N TYR A 118 -6.03 -2.76 2.75
CA TYR A 118 -5.88 -1.49 3.48
C TYR A 118 -5.19 -1.66 4.83
N HIS A 119 -5.42 -2.78 5.50
CA HIS A 119 -4.68 -3.16 6.70
C HIS A 119 -3.22 -3.44 6.35
N GLU A 120 -2.95 -4.27 5.34
CA GLU A 120 -1.63 -4.55 4.78
C GLU A 120 -0.93 -3.27 4.32
N MET A 121 -1.59 -2.30 3.69
CA MET A 121 -0.95 -1.04 3.29
C MET A 121 -0.50 -0.19 4.50
N VAL A 122 -1.30 -0.14 5.56
CA VAL A 122 -0.96 0.57 6.80
C VAL A 122 0.11 -0.18 7.58
N VAL A 123 0.05 -1.52 7.57
CA VAL A 123 1.03 -2.42 8.17
C VAL A 123 2.34 -2.37 7.37
N ASP A 124 2.38 -2.47 6.05
CA ASP A 124 3.59 -2.28 5.22
C ASP A 124 4.22 -0.90 5.43
N ALA A 125 3.38 0.14 5.60
CA ALA A 125 3.86 1.50 5.83
C ALA A 125 4.32 1.78 7.27
N LEU A 126 3.93 0.95 8.26
CA LEU A 126 4.13 1.25 9.68
C LEU A 126 4.69 0.09 10.53
N GLN A 127 4.69 -1.16 10.06
CA GLN A 127 5.17 -2.35 10.75
C GLN A 127 6.03 -3.26 9.85
N PRO A 128 7.13 -3.82 10.37
CA PRO A 128 7.99 -4.75 9.66
C PRO A 128 7.52 -6.19 9.91
N GLU A 129 6.78 -6.78 8.98
CA GLU A 129 6.56 -8.23 8.99
C GLU A 129 7.39 -8.90 7.90
N PHE A 130 8.67 -9.13 8.23
CA PHE A 130 9.40 -10.28 7.72
C PHE A 130 10.36 -10.78 8.79
N HIS A 131 10.01 -11.91 9.40
CA HIS A 131 10.89 -12.63 10.31
C HIS A 131 11.89 -13.41 9.45
N MET A 132 13.02 -12.78 9.09
CA MET A 132 14.16 -13.48 8.52
C MET A 132 15.44 -13.06 9.23
N TYR A 133 16.20 -14.08 9.62
CA TYR A 133 17.40 -14.08 10.43
C TYR A 133 18.46 -13.08 9.96
N MET A 134 18.44 -11.89 10.54
CA MET A 134 19.63 -11.07 10.74
C MET A 134 19.54 -10.64 12.20
N GLN A 135 20.57 -10.89 13.00
CA GLN A 135 20.77 -10.16 14.25
C GLN A 135 21.49 -8.86 13.87
N PRO A 136 20.83 -7.70 13.77
CA PRO A 136 21.58 -6.47 13.77
C PRO A 136 22.00 -6.24 15.22
N THR A 137 23.21 -5.74 15.44
CA THR A 137 23.50 -4.97 16.64
C THR A 137 22.40 -3.93 16.78
N VAL A 138 21.49 -4.09 17.76
CA VAL A 138 20.34 -3.20 17.94
C VAL A 138 20.89 -1.88 18.47
N GLU A 139 21.20 -0.97 17.56
CA GLU A 139 21.46 0.41 17.93
C GLU A 139 20.13 1.01 18.42
N GLU A 140 20.14 1.67 19.57
CA GLU A 140 18.92 2.27 20.10
C GLU A 140 18.38 3.32 19.12
N PRO A 141 17.06 3.36 18.89
CA PRO A 141 16.47 4.35 18.00
C PRO A 141 16.75 5.76 18.52
N ASN A 142 17.10 6.67 17.60
CA ASN A 142 17.27 8.07 17.95
C ASN A 142 15.97 8.64 18.58
N ARG A 143 16.09 9.77 19.28
CA ARG A 143 14.98 10.37 20.04
C ARG A 143 13.68 10.54 19.24
N ASP A 144 13.79 10.94 17.97
CA ASP A 144 12.62 11.19 17.14
C ASP A 144 11.99 9.88 16.62
N ALA A 145 12.82 8.89 16.27
CA ALA A 145 12.36 7.54 15.94
C ALA A 145 11.69 6.87 17.14
N LYS A 146 12.29 6.97 18.34
CA LYS A 146 11.72 6.44 19.58
C LYS A 146 10.33 7.02 19.87
N ARG A 147 10.18 8.35 19.79
CA ARG A 147 8.87 9.02 19.95
C ARG A 147 7.82 8.51 18.95
N PHE A 148 8.25 8.24 17.71
CA PHE A 148 7.35 7.72 16.69
C PHE A 148 6.95 6.28 16.98
N TYR A 149 7.88 5.41 17.36
CA TYR A 149 7.59 4.02 17.74
C TYR A 149 6.68 3.96 18.97
N ASP A 150 6.95 4.75 20.01
CA ASP A 150 6.09 4.83 21.21
C ASP A 150 4.65 5.24 20.85
N LEU A 151 4.52 6.22 19.94
CA LEU A 151 3.21 6.65 19.45
C LEU A 151 2.53 5.55 18.65
N LEU A 152 3.24 4.90 17.73
CA LEU A 152 2.71 3.84 16.90
C LEU A 152 2.24 2.66 17.76
N ASP A 153 3.05 2.20 18.70
CA ASP A 153 2.72 1.12 19.63
C ASP A 153 1.48 1.46 20.47
N SER A 154 1.30 2.72 20.85
CA SER A 154 0.12 3.13 21.61
C SER A 154 -1.20 3.00 20.81
N VAL A 155 -1.15 3.24 19.50
CA VAL A 155 -2.35 3.24 18.63
C VAL A 155 -2.56 1.94 17.86
N SER A 156 -1.53 1.09 17.78
CA SER A 156 -1.56 -0.22 17.12
C SER A 156 -2.02 -1.36 18.03
N LYS A 157 -2.18 -1.12 19.35
CA LYS A 157 -2.78 -2.10 20.26
C LYS A 157 -4.23 -2.42 19.87
N PRO A 158 -4.66 -3.68 19.96
CA PRO A 158 -6.06 -4.06 19.80
C PRO A 158 -6.97 -3.23 20.70
N LEU A 159 -8.16 -2.88 20.21
CA LEU A 159 -9.14 -2.09 20.97
C LEU A 159 -9.61 -2.83 22.24
N TRP A 160 -9.65 -4.17 22.18
CA TRP A 160 -9.87 -5.09 23.30
C TRP A 160 -9.23 -6.44 22.97
N GLU A 161 -9.24 -7.37 23.92
CA GLU A 161 -8.63 -8.70 23.75
C GLU A 161 -9.24 -9.43 22.53
N ASN A 162 -8.37 -9.97 21.67
CA ASN A 162 -8.73 -10.65 20.42
C ASN A 162 -9.47 -9.79 19.38
N CYS A 163 -9.52 -8.46 19.54
CA CYS A 163 -10.04 -7.58 18.50
C CYS A 163 -9.09 -7.53 17.31
N ILE A 164 -9.61 -7.75 16.11
CA ILE A 164 -8.84 -7.59 14.86
C ILE A 164 -8.43 -6.14 14.60
N HIS A 165 -9.10 -5.19 15.25
CA HIS A 165 -8.87 -3.78 15.07
C HIS A 165 -8.09 -3.17 16.23
N SER A 166 -7.02 -2.46 15.88
CA SER A 166 -6.44 -1.41 16.70
C SER A 166 -7.15 -0.08 16.52
N ARG A 167 -6.92 0.86 17.45
CA ARG A 167 -7.41 2.25 17.35
C ARG A 167 -7.00 2.91 16.04
N LEU A 168 -5.78 2.66 15.57
CA LEU A 168 -5.29 3.12 14.29
C LEU A 168 -6.05 2.50 13.11
N SER A 169 -6.12 1.16 13.07
CA SER A 169 -6.76 0.45 11.95
C SER A 169 -8.24 0.81 11.81
N LEU A 170 -8.94 1.02 12.94
CA LEU A 170 -10.33 1.44 12.96
C LEU A 170 -10.48 2.87 12.44
N ALA A 171 -9.69 3.82 12.95
CA ALA A 171 -9.72 5.21 12.46
C ALA A 171 -9.46 5.27 10.95
N ASN A 172 -8.51 4.48 10.46
CA ASN A 172 -8.18 4.38 9.04
C ASN A 172 -9.34 3.82 8.22
N ARG A 173 -9.94 2.72 8.68
CA ARG A 173 -11.07 2.08 8.01
C ARG A 173 -12.30 2.99 7.94
N MET A 174 -12.62 3.65 9.04
CA MET A 174 -13.74 4.60 9.09
C MET A 174 -13.53 5.75 8.09
N LEU A 175 -12.32 6.31 8.01
CA LEU A 175 -12.00 7.38 7.06
C LEU A 175 -12.09 6.92 5.60
N SER A 176 -11.73 5.67 5.34
CA SER A 176 -11.81 5.04 4.02
C SER A 176 -13.25 4.85 3.58
N ILE A 177 -14.08 4.25 4.44
CA ILE A 177 -15.52 4.07 4.20
C ILE A 177 -16.19 5.41 3.92
N LYS A 178 -15.83 6.44 4.69
CA LYS A 178 -16.31 7.80 4.45
C LYS A 178 -15.95 8.31 3.06
N SER A 179 -14.70 8.12 2.64
CA SER A 179 -14.19 8.61 1.36
C SER A 179 -14.81 7.84 0.19
N GLU A 180 -14.86 6.52 0.26
CA GLU A 180 -15.42 5.63 -0.77
C GLU A 180 -16.93 5.83 -0.92
N GLY A 181 -17.65 5.93 0.19
CA GLY A 181 -19.09 6.15 0.21
C GLY A 181 -19.51 7.61 0.06
N ASN A 182 -18.57 8.54 -0.11
CA ASN A 182 -18.80 9.99 -0.12
C ASN A 182 -19.70 10.47 1.03
N GLN A 183 -19.53 9.89 2.22
CA GLN A 183 -20.39 10.17 3.37
C GLN A 183 -20.16 11.59 3.89
N SER A 184 -21.21 12.25 4.38
CA SER A 184 -21.08 13.55 5.05
C SER A 184 -20.27 13.43 6.34
N GLN A 185 -19.73 14.55 6.86
CA GLN A 185 -19.06 14.51 8.17
C GLN A 185 -20.06 14.18 9.29
N GLU A 186 -21.28 14.69 9.20
CA GLU A 186 -22.35 14.42 10.15
C GLU A 186 -22.69 12.92 10.23
N SER A 187 -22.83 12.25 9.08
CA SER A 187 -23.09 10.81 9.05
C SER A 187 -21.96 10.02 9.70
N PHE A 188 -20.70 10.40 9.45
CA PHE A 188 -19.55 9.79 10.11
C PHE A 188 -19.62 9.93 11.64
N ASP A 189 -19.94 11.12 12.13
CA ASP A 189 -19.96 11.41 13.56
C ASP A 189 -21.11 10.63 14.26
N GLN A 190 -22.25 10.46 13.58
CA GLN A 190 -23.35 9.60 14.04
C GLN A 190 -22.94 8.13 14.13
N TRP A 191 -22.28 7.58 13.11
CA TRP A 191 -21.76 6.21 13.15
C TRP A 191 -20.70 6.02 14.24
N ALA A 192 -19.79 6.98 14.41
CA ALA A 192 -18.79 6.98 15.46
C ALA A 192 -19.45 6.94 16.85
N THR A 193 -20.52 7.71 17.06
CA THR A 193 -21.27 7.73 18.31
C THR A 193 -21.93 6.38 18.57
N LEU A 194 -22.60 5.80 17.58
CA LEU A 194 -23.23 4.48 17.69
C LEU A 194 -22.20 3.39 18.04
N PHE A 195 -21.05 3.34 17.36
CA PHE A 195 -19.99 2.38 17.69
C PHE A 195 -19.50 2.54 19.13
N ARG A 196 -19.45 3.78 19.63
CA ARG A 196 -19.03 4.05 21.01
C ARG A 196 -20.05 3.60 22.05
N GLU A 197 -21.34 3.72 21.77
CA GLU A 197 -22.42 3.26 22.65
C GLU A 197 -22.45 1.74 22.80
N MET A 198 -22.01 1.01 21.78
CA MET A 198 -22.01 -0.46 21.77
C MET A 198 -20.86 -1.09 22.59
N GLN A 199 -19.94 -0.29 23.14
CA GLN A 199 -18.67 -0.81 23.70
C GLN A 199 -18.49 -0.52 25.19
N THR A 200 -17.81 -1.43 25.89
CA THR A 200 -17.46 -1.28 27.31
C THR A 200 -16.23 -0.38 27.52
N THR A 201 -16.13 0.22 28.71
CA THR A 201 -15.08 1.18 29.10
C THR A 201 -13.74 0.47 29.34
N PRO A 202 -12.58 1.02 28.92
CA PRO A 202 -12.37 2.30 28.24
C PRO A 202 -12.62 2.25 26.72
N ASN A 203 -13.23 3.33 26.22
CA ASN A 203 -13.59 3.43 24.81
C ASN A 203 -12.46 4.07 24.00
N GLU A 204 -11.78 3.26 23.19
CA GLU A 204 -10.68 3.66 22.31
C GLU A 204 -11.14 4.00 20.86
N ILE A 205 -12.45 3.95 20.58
CA ILE A 205 -13.01 4.32 19.27
C ILE A 205 -12.97 5.84 19.10
N PRO A 206 -12.56 6.37 17.92
CA PRO A 206 -12.60 7.80 17.66
C PRO A 206 -14.01 8.40 17.87
N ALA A 207 -14.12 9.51 18.60
CA ALA A 207 -15.42 10.13 18.89
C ALA A 207 -16.11 10.75 17.67
N ASN A 208 -15.33 11.14 16.66
CA ASN A 208 -15.80 11.87 15.49
C ASN A 208 -14.71 11.89 14.40
N TYR A 209 -15.05 12.47 13.25
CA TYR A 209 -14.18 12.62 12.10
C TYR A 209 -12.87 13.33 12.43
N TYR A 210 -12.92 14.34 13.30
CA TYR A 210 -11.73 15.09 13.68
C TYR A 210 -10.76 14.23 14.51
N GLU A 211 -11.27 13.44 15.46
CA GLU A 211 -10.42 12.52 16.24
C GLU A 211 -9.82 11.41 15.36
N ALA A 212 -10.61 10.80 14.48
CA ALA A 212 -10.12 9.79 13.55
C ALA A 212 -8.99 10.35 12.69
N LYS A 213 -9.20 11.55 12.13
CA LYS A 213 -8.20 12.26 11.33
C LYS A 213 -6.96 12.64 12.15
N LYS A 214 -7.13 13.01 13.42
CA LYS A 214 -6.02 13.35 14.33
C LYS A 214 -5.12 12.15 14.59
N ILE A 215 -5.69 10.95 14.80
CA ILE A 215 -4.93 9.71 15.00
C ILE A 215 -4.00 9.45 13.80
N ILE A 216 -4.55 9.53 12.58
CA ILE A 216 -3.75 9.37 11.35
C ILE A 216 -2.69 10.47 11.24
N PHE A 217 -3.04 11.73 11.51
CA PHE A 217 -2.09 12.85 11.40
C PHE A 217 -0.94 12.81 12.40
N GLN A 218 -1.16 12.27 13.60
CA GLN A 218 -0.10 12.11 14.60
C GLN A 218 0.98 11.14 14.11
N LEU A 219 0.62 10.14 13.31
CA LEU A 219 1.55 9.25 12.64
C LEU A 219 2.17 9.88 11.39
N GLY A 220 2.46 11.18 11.41
CA GLY A 220 3.17 11.96 10.39
C GLY A 220 2.56 11.98 8.98
N PHE A 221 1.25 11.76 8.88
CA PHE A 221 0.45 12.12 7.69
C PHE A 221 -0.02 13.58 7.73
N LYS A 222 0.66 14.44 8.50
CA LYS A 222 0.26 15.84 8.67
C LYS A 222 0.39 16.60 7.35
N GLU A 223 -0.76 17.05 6.86
CA GLU A 223 -0.85 18.00 5.76
C GLU A 223 -0.32 19.38 6.17
N VAL A 224 0.53 19.95 5.33
CA VAL A 224 1.02 21.31 5.41
C VAL A 224 0.37 22.12 4.30
N LYS A 225 -0.33 23.19 4.66
CA LYS A 225 -0.91 24.11 3.68
C LYS A 225 0.07 25.23 3.41
N ILE A 226 0.51 25.36 2.16
CA ILE A 226 1.43 26.39 1.71
C ILE A 226 0.65 27.34 0.81
N ASP A 227 0.73 28.64 1.06
CA ASP A 227 0.04 29.62 0.22
C ASP A 227 0.76 29.77 -1.11
N CYS A 228 0.01 30.03 -2.17
CA CYS A 228 0.54 30.21 -3.52
C CYS A 228 0.11 31.55 -4.10
N CYS A 229 0.91 32.08 -5.01
CA CYS A 229 0.48 33.16 -5.88
C CYS A 229 -0.75 32.72 -6.69
N VAL A 230 -1.70 33.64 -6.91
CA VAL A 230 -2.90 33.38 -7.72
C VAL A 230 -2.54 32.89 -9.12
N ASN A 231 -1.50 33.50 -9.73
CA ASN A 231 -0.99 33.15 -11.05
C ASN A 231 0.01 31.97 -11.03
N GLY A 232 0.23 31.32 -9.89
CA GLY A 232 1.13 30.17 -9.78
C GLY A 232 2.64 30.49 -9.86
N CYS A 233 3.04 31.76 -9.93
CA CYS A 233 4.44 32.15 -10.12
C CYS A 233 5.39 31.73 -8.97
N MET A 234 4.86 31.62 -7.74
CA MET A 234 5.65 31.22 -6.57
C MET A 234 4.76 30.67 -5.45
N ILE A 235 5.41 30.00 -4.51
CA ILE A 235 4.83 29.61 -3.22
C ILE A 235 5.42 30.46 -2.10
N TYR A 236 4.61 30.76 -1.08
CA TYR A 236 5.03 31.50 0.10
C TYR A 236 5.61 30.53 1.14
N TYR A 237 6.86 30.11 0.91
CA TYR A 237 7.54 29.06 1.68
C TYR A 237 8.94 29.50 2.12
N LYS A 238 9.44 28.95 3.23
CA LYS A 238 10.74 29.28 3.84
C LYS A 238 11.01 30.79 3.95
N GLU A 239 11.96 31.31 3.18
CA GLU A 239 12.40 32.71 3.19
C GLU A 239 11.26 33.66 2.76
N ASP A 240 10.32 33.14 1.97
CA ASP A 240 9.22 33.89 1.36
C ASP A 240 7.90 33.75 2.12
N LYS A 241 7.90 33.05 3.26
CA LYS A 241 6.69 32.71 4.03
C LYS A 241 5.91 33.93 4.52
N ASP A 242 6.56 35.07 4.74
CA ASP A 242 5.98 36.28 5.33
C ASP A 242 5.62 37.34 4.28
N LEU A 243 5.95 37.08 3.01
CA LEU A 243 5.62 37.99 1.92
C LEU A 243 4.10 38.09 1.76
N ARG A 244 3.66 39.32 1.45
CA ARG A 244 2.26 39.67 1.21
C ARG A 244 1.94 39.82 -0.28
N GLN A 245 2.96 39.90 -1.12
CA GLN A 245 2.86 40.08 -2.56
C GLN A 245 3.84 39.16 -3.27
N CYS A 246 3.49 38.76 -4.49
CA CYS A 246 4.32 37.92 -5.33
C CYS A 246 5.54 38.71 -5.84
N LYS A 247 6.74 38.15 -5.72
CA LYS A 247 7.98 38.75 -6.24
C LYS A 247 8.01 38.92 -7.76
N PHE A 248 7.25 38.10 -8.48
CA PHE A 248 7.31 37.99 -9.94
C PHE A 248 6.21 38.79 -10.65
N CYS A 249 4.97 38.73 -10.16
CA CYS A 249 3.83 39.43 -10.79
C CYS A 249 3.21 40.54 -9.92
N GLY A 250 3.72 40.78 -8.71
CA GLY A 250 3.21 41.82 -7.80
C GLY A 250 1.84 41.51 -7.16
N GLU A 251 1.19 40.40 -7.53
CA GLU A 251 -0.14 40.07 -7.04
C GLU A 251 -0.21 39.85 -5.54
N GLN A 252 -1.34 40.24 -4.95
CA GLN A 252 -1.57 40.11 -3.51
C GLN A 252 -1.74 38.64 -3.13
N ARG A 253 -1.14 38.26 -2.00
CA ARG A 253 -1.32 36.92 -1.41
C ARG A 253 -2.72 36.69 -0.89
N PHE A 254 -3.32 37.71 -0.27
CA PHE A 254 -4.54 37.58 0.52
C PHE A 254 -5.73 38.27 -0.14
N LYS A 255 -6.90 37.65 -0.06
CA LYS A 255 -8.16 38.23 -0.55
C LYS A 255 -8.52 39.48 0.27
N PRO A 256 -9.01 40.55 -0.36
CA PRO A 256 -9.47 41.74 0.36
C PRO A 256 -10.70 41.39 1.21
N ARG A 257 -10.66 41.72 2.50
CA ARG A 257 -11.80 41.57 3.42
C ARG A 257 -11.92 42.80 4.32
N LYS A 258 -13.16 43.22 4.59
CA LYS A 258 -13.47 44.26 5.59
C LYS A 258 -13.54 43.62 6.99
N GLY A 259 -12.74 44.12 7.93
CA GLY A 259 -12.75 43.71 9.36
C GLY A 259 -11.50 42.96 9.85
N LYS A 260 -11.39 42.75 11.17
CA LYS A 260 -10.28 42.04 11.87
C LYS A 260 -10.25 40.51 11.65
N ASN A 261 -10.83 40.02 10.56
CA ASN A 261 -10.93 38.58 10.32
C ASN A 261 -9.61 37.98 9.81
N LYS A 262 -9.44 36.67 10.07
CA LYS A 262 -8.29 35.87 9.65
C LYS A 262 -7.99 36.07 8.16
N LYS A 263 -6.73 36.39 7.84
CA LYS A 263 -6.26 36.54 6.46
C LYS A 263 -6.47 35.24 5.69
N VAL A 264 -7.08 35.33 4.51
CA VAL A 264 -7.35 34.18 3.63
C VAL A 264 -6.55 34.35 2.34
N PRO A 265 -5.65 33.42 2.01
CA PRO A 265 -4.88 33.49 0.77
C PRO A 265 -5.77 33.25 -0.45
N TYR A 266 -5.37 33.76 -1.62
CA TYR A 266 -6.05 33.48 -2.88
C TYR A 266 -5.97 32.00 -3.25
N LYS A 267 -4.78 31.40 -3.13
CA LYS A 267 -4.50 30.04 -3.55
C LYS A 267 -3.68 29.29 -2.50
N ARG A 268 -3.89 27.98 -2.37
CA ARG A 268 -3.12 27.10 -1.48
C ARG A 268 -2.73 25.81 -2.18
N MET A 269 -1.54 25.33 -1.85
CA MET A 269 -1.04 24.01 -2.16
C MET A 269 -1.08 23.16 -0.89
N HIS A 270 -1.45 21.91 -1.08
CA HIS A 270 -1.42 20.89 -0.03
C HIS A 270 -0.11 20.13 -0.16
N TYR A 271 0.76 20.29 0.83
CA TYR A 271 2.07 19.65 0.90
C TYR A 271 2.08 18.56 1.96
N LEU A 272 2.63 17.43 1.56
CA LEU A 272 2.75 16.23 2.35
C LEU A 272 4.26 16.06 2.60
N PRO A 273 4.78 16.29 3.83
CA PRO A 273 6.22 16.33 4.11
C PRO A 273 6.98 15.10 3.62
N LEU A 274 8.04 15.34 2.82
CA LEU A 274 8.81 14.28 2.17
C LEU A 274 9.75 13.56 3.13
N ILE A 275 10.54 14.34 3.89
CA ILE A 275 11.61 13.83 4.76
C ILE A 275 11.10 12.76 5.75
N PRO A 276 10.00 12.98 6.51
CA PRO A 276 9.54 11.97 7.46
C PRO A 276 9.11 10.66 6.81
N ARG A 277 8.68 10.68 5.54
CA ARG A 277 8.31 9.45 4.82
C ARG A 277 9.53 8.68 4.34
N LEU A 278 10.53 9.39 3.82
CA LEU A 278 11.79 8.76 3.43
C LEU A 278 12.51 8.14 4.63
N GLN A 279 12.45 8.79 5.80
CA GLN A 279 12.96 8.22 7.04
C GLN A 279 12.25 6.91 7.41
N ARG A 280 10.93 6.80 7.18
CA ARG A 280 10.19 5.55 7.47
C ARG A 280 10.59 4.39 6.58
N LEU A 281 10.87 4.65 5.31
CA LEU A 281 11.35 3.62 4.39
C LEU A 281 12.68 3.00 4.85
N TYR A 282 13.47 3.72 5.65
CA TYR A 282 14.68 3.19 6.29
C TYR A 282 14.46 2.70 7.72
N ALA A 283 13.41 3.18 8.39
CA ALA A 283 13.08 2.81 9.77
C ALA A 283 12.38 1.44 9.87
N SER A 284 11.87 0.91 8.76
CA SER A 284 11.27 -0.42 8.69
C SER A 284 12.27 -1.44 8.16
N MET A 285 12.39 -2.56 8.86
CA MET A 285 13.25 -3.68 8.45
C MET A 285 12.78 -4.33 7.14
N SER A 286 11.49 -4.22 6.77
CA SER A 286 10.97 -4.76 5.51
C SER A 286 11.36 -3.89 4.32
N THR A 287 11.25 -2.57 4.45
CA THR A 287 11.47 -1.63 3.32
C THR A 287 12.92 -1.16 3.19
N ALA A 288 13.70 -1.15 4.28
CA ALA A 288 15.09 -0.68 4.25
C ALA A 288 16.00 -1.47 3.28
N PRO A 289 15.93 -2.82 3.20
CA PRO A 289 16.71 -3.57 2.20
C PRO A 289 16.31 -3.20 0.77
N HIS A 290 15.02 -2.99 0.51
CA HIS A 290 14.51 -2.59 -0.79
C HIS A 290 15.01 -1.19 -1.21
N MET A 291 15.27 -0.29 -0.26
CA MET A 291 15.86 1.02 -0.55
C MET A 291 17.31 0.95 -1.06
N LEU A 292 17.96 -0.23 -0.98
CA LEU A 292 19.29 -0.49 -1.52
C LEU A 292 19.24 -1.28 -2.84
N TRP A 293 18.04 -1.65 -3.31
CA TRP A 293 17.87 -2.56 -4.44
C TRP A 293 18.54 -2.05 -5.72
N HIS A 294 18.42 -0.76 -6.00
CA HIS A 294 19.05 -0.13 -7.17
C HIS A 294 20.58 -0.33 -7.24
N HIS A 295 21.25 -0.51 -6.09
CA HIS A 295 22.69 -0.70 -6.00
C HIS A 295 23.07 -2.18 -6.04
N GLN A 296 22.26 -3.04 -5.40
CA GLN A 296 22.51 -4.48 -5.27
C GLN A 296 22.17 -5.25 -6.55
N ASN A 297 21.12 -4.85 -7.27
CA ASN A 297 20.67 -5.53 -8.50
C ASN A 297 21.38 -4.95 -9.74
N ARG A 298 22.70 -5.19 -9.85
CA ARG A 298 23.45 -4.90 -11.08
C ARG A 298 23.21 -6.03 -12.08
N ARG A 299 22.43 -5.76 -13.13
CA ARG A 299 22.21 -6.68 -14.25
C ARG A 299 23.03 -6.25 -15.46
N ASN A 300 23.12 -7.13 -16.47
CA ASN A 300 23.76 -6.82 -17.74
C ASN A 300 23.08 -5.62 -18.41
N ASP A 301 23.88 -4.78 -19.05
CA ASP A 301 23.49 -3.47 -19.58
C ASP A 301 22.56 -3.53 -20.81
N ASP A 302 22.27 -4.73 -21.32
CA ASP A 302 21.61 -4.94 -22.60
C ASP A 302 20.09 -4.70 -22.53
N VAL A 303 19.49 -4.74 -21.32
CA VAL A 303 18.04 -4.53 -21.12
C VAL A 303 17.76 -3.59 -19.94
N MET A 304 17.01 -2.53 -20.21
CA MET A 304 16.57 -1.58 -19.19
C MET A 304 15.37 -2.14 -18.40
N THR A 305 15.61 -2.70 -17.22
CA THR A 305 14.55 -3.21 -16.32
C THR A 305 14.28 -2.27 -15.13
N HIS A 306 15.08 -1.21 -14.98
CA HIS A 306 14.97 -0.25 -13.88
C HIS A 306 15.59 1.10 -14.29
N PRO A 307 15.10 2.25 -13.78
CA PRO A 307 15.68 3.56 -14.09
C PRO A 307 17.18 3.68 -13.84
N SER A 308 17.75 2.88 -12.91
CA SER A 308 19.20 2.87 -12.66
C SER A 308 20.06 2.34 -13.81
N HIS A 309 19.48 1.63 -14.76
CA HIS A 309 20.19 1.17 -15.96
C HIS A 309 20.24 2.26 -17.05
N GLY A 310 19.42 3.30 -16.94
CA GLY A 310 19.33 4.37 -17.94
C GLY A 310 20.56 5.29 -17.96
N GLU A 311 20.85 5.85 -19.14
CA GLU A 311 22.00 6.74 -19.35
C GLU A 311 21.97 7.97 -18.43
N ALA A 312 20.78 8.54 -18.17
CA ALA A 312 20.64 9.68 -17.27
C ALA A 312 21.14 9.38 -15.84
N TRP A 313 20.89 8.17 -15.35
CA TRP A 313 21.36 7.73 -14.04
C TRP A 313 22.87 7.52 -14.04
N LYS A 314 23.41 6.81 -15.04
CA LYS A 314 24.85 6.58 -15.20
C LYS A 314 25.63 7.91 -15.32
N TYR A 315 25.07 8.86 -16.08
CA TYR A 315 25.61 10.21 -16.21
C TYR A 315 25.59 10.95 -14.87
N PHE A 316 24.49 10.88 -14.13
CA PHE A 316 24.40 11.48 -12.80
C PHE A 316 25.44 10.89 -11.84
N ASP A 317 25.61 9.57 -11.81
CA ASP A 317 26.58 8.89 -10.97
C ASP A 317 28.03 9.29 -11.33
N THR A 318 28.30 9.50 -12.62
CA THR A 318 29.59 10.01 -13.11
C THR A 318 29.85 11.45 -12.66
N LYS A 319 28.82 12.31 -12.64
CA LYS A 319 28.93 13.72 -12.20
C LYS A 319 28.96 13.87 -10.68
N HIS A 320 28.40 12.93 -9.93
CA HIS A 320 28.32 12.98 -8.48
C HIS A 320 28.85 11.70 -7.80
N PRO A 321 30.17 11.40 -7.90
CA PRO A 321 30.73 10.13 -7.40
C PRO A 321 30.52 9.91 -5.90
N HIS A 322 30.65 10.96 -5.08
CA HIS A 322 30.40 10.87 -3.63
C HIS A 322 28.95 10.54 -3.29
N PHE A 323 27.99 11.00 -4.12
CA PHE A 323 26.60 10.64 -3.94
C PHE A 323 26.36 9.19 -4.38
N ALA A 324 26.92 8.80 -5.52
CA ALA A 324 26.78 7.46 -6.08
C ALA A 324 27.43 6.37 -5.20
N SER A 325 28.52 6.71 -4.49
CA SER A 325 29.23 5.78 -3.60
C SER A 325 28.44 5.41 -2.35
N GLU A 326 27.49 6.23 -1.92
CA GLU A 326 26.64 5.96 -0.77
C GLU A 326 25.30 5.35 -1.22
N PRO A 327 25.11 4.02 -1.09
CA PRO A 327 23.92 3.34 -1.60
C PRO A 327 22.64 3.72 -0.85
N ARG A 328 22.72 4.34 0.34
CA ARG A 328 21.54 4.84 1.07
C ARG A 328 21.01 6.16 0.54
N ASN A 329 21.71 6.80 -0.41
CA ASN A 329 21.22 8.03 -1.00
C ASN A 329 19.95 7.77 -1.84
N VAL A 330 18.93 8.57 -1.57
CA VAL A 330 17.61 8.41 -2.20
C VAL A 330 17.57 9.18 -3.51
N ARG A 331 17.13 8.50 -4.58
CA ARG A 331 16.83 9.07 -5.88
C ARG A 331 15.33 9.06 -6.10
N LEU A 332 14.81 10.19 -6.54
CA LEU A 332 13.38 10.46 -6.63
C LEU A 332 13.00 10.74 -8.09
N GLY A 333 12.03 9.99 -8.60
CA GLY A 333 11.26 10.37 -9.77
C GLY A 333 10.20 11.40 -9.40
N LEU A 334 10.01 12.39 -10.26
CA LEU A 334 8.94 13.38 -10.13
C LEU A 334 8.09 13.33 -11.39
N TYR A 335 6.78 13.22 -11.21
CA TYR A 335 5.80 13.17 -12.28
C TYR A 335 4.73 14.21 -12.00
N SER A 336 4.24 14.87 -13.03
CA SER A 336 3.09 15.77 -12.90
C SER A 336 2.16 15.57 -14.06
N ASP A 337 0.88 15.43 -13.79
CA ASP A 337 -0.15 15.38 -14.81
C ASP A 337 -1.32 16.29 -14.42
N GLY A 338 -1.94 16.93 -15.41
CA GLY A 338 -3.10 17.79 -15.20
C GLY A 338 -4.37 16.94 -15.21
N PHE A 339 -5.12 16.92 -14.11
CA PHE A 339 -6.39 16.18 -14.04
C PHE A 339 -7.57 17.09 -13.65
N SER A 340 -8.71 16.87 -14.30
CA SER A 340 -9.99 17.53 -14.00
C SER A 340 -10.94 16.51 -13.34
N PRO A 341 -11.06 16.49 -12.00
CA PRO A 341 -11.80 15.44 -11.29
C PRO A 341 -13.31 15.42 -11.50
N ASN A 342 -13.91 16.50 -12.04
CA ASN A 342 -15.34 16.57 -12.32
C ASN A 342 -15.61 16.96 -13.77
N VAL A 343 -15.66 15.98 -14.67
CA VAL A 343 -16.00 16.22 -16.09
C VAL A 343 -17.52 16.35 -16.29
N HIS A 344 -18.35 15.89 -15.35
CA HIS A 344 -19.79 15.73 -15.60
C HIS A 344 -20.76 16.69 -14.89
N PHE A 345 -20.39 17.41 -13.82
CA PHE A 345 -21.31 18.37 -13.18
C PHE A 345 -20.58 19.60 -12.62
N SER A 346 -20.87 20.76 -13.23
CA SER A 346 -20.63 22.15 -12.79
C SER A 346 -19.53 22.41 -11.74
N THR A 347 -18.27 22.44 -12.19
CA THR A 347 -17.25 23.50 -12.03
C THR A 347 -15.93 23.00 -12.65
N LEU A 348 -15.26 23.81 -13.48
CA LEU A 348 -13.94 23.51 -14.07
C LEU A 348 -12.84 23.65 -13.00
N TYR A 349 -12.80 22.71 -12.06
CA TYR A 349 -11.70 22.62 -11.11
C TYR A 349 -10.60 21.74 -11.72
N SER A 350 -9.39 22.31 -11.90
CA SER A 350 -8.21 21.55 -12.30
C SER A 350 -7.28 21.33 -11.10
N CYS A 351 -6.81 20.11 -10.96
CA CYS A 351 -5.79 19.70 -9.99
C CYS A 351 -4.52 19.31 -10.74
N TRP A 352 -3.37 19.68 -10.20
CA TRP A 352 -2.06 19.32 -10.75
C TRP A 352 -1.25 18.49 -9.75
N PRO A 353 -1.59 17.19 -9.55
CA PRO A 353 -0.78 16.30 -8.74
C PRO A 353 0.67 16.31 -9.23
N VAL A 354 1.60 16.50 -8.30
CA VAL A 354 3.03 16.24 -8.51
C VAL A 354 3.41 15.05 -7.65
N ILE A 355 3.55 13.90 -8.30
CA ILE A 355 3.83 12.63 -7.64
C ILE A 355 5.35 12.44 -7.53
N VAL A 356 5.82 12.00 -6.37
CA VAL A 356 7.23 11.75 -6.11
C VAL A 356 7.44 10.29 -5.74
N THR A 357 8.25 9.56 -6.51
CA THR A 357 8.45 8.11 -6.30
C THR A 357 9.93 7.81 -6.02
N PRO A 358 10.27 7.05 -4.96
CA PRO A 358 11.64 6.62 -4.74
C PRO A 358 12.05 5.56 -5.76
N TYR A 359 13.00 5.89 -6.63
CA TYR A 359 13.61 4.95 -7.58
C TYR A 359 14.65 4.03 -6.95
N ASN A 360 14.77 4.06 -5.62
CA ASN A 360 15.60 3.13 -4.88
C ASN A 360 14.97 1.72 -4.84
N LEU A 361 13.63 1.68 -4.89
CA LEU A 361 12.81 0.48 -4.71
C LEU A 361 12.80 -0.40 -5.97
N PRO A 362 12.61 -1.72 -5.83
CA PRO A 362 12.49 -2.61 -6.96
C PRO A 362 11.23 -2.36 -7.80
N PRO A 363 11.25 -2.68 -9.11
CA PRO A 363 10.15 -2.46 -10.03
C PRO A 363 8.81 -3.11 -9.66
N HIS A 364 8.75 -4.12 -8.78
CA HIS A 364 7.49 -4.73 -8.35
C HIS A 364 6.85 -4.00 -7.15
N ILE A 365 7.64 -3.27 -6.36
CA ILE A 365 7.15 -2.46 -5.24
C ILE A 365 6.70 -1.07 -5.73
N VAL A 366 7.33 -0.56 -6.79
CA VAL A 366 7.02 0.75 -7.39
C VAL A 366 5.58 0.88 -7.95
N PRO A 367 5.02 -0.08 -8.73
CA PRO A 367 3.65 -0.02 -9.24
C PRO A 367 2.61 -0.39 -8.19
N LEU A 368 2.96 -1.23 -7.19
CA LEU A 368 2.14 -1.36 -5.99
C LEU A 368 2.01 0.01 -5.32
N CYS A 369 3.11 0.72 -5.10
CA CYS A 369 3.10 2.12 -4.69
C CYS A 369 2.34 3.07 -5.63
N SER A 370 2.19 2.80 -6.93
CA SER A 370 1.68 3.81 -7.87
C SER A 370 0.21 3.64 -8.30
N ILE A 371 -0.38 2.44 -8.24
CA ILE A 371 -1.72 2.18 -8.81
C ILE A 371 -2.78 1.77 -7.76
N TYR A 372 -2.42 1.03 -6.71
CA TYR A 372 -3.37 0.62 -5.67
C TYR A 372 -3.39 1.53 -4.44
N PHE A 373 -2.41 2.43 -4.35
CA PHE A 373 -2.26 3.32 -3.20
C PHE A 373 -3.13 4.57 -3.25
N ALA A 374 -3.87 4.83 -4.34
CA ALA A 374 -4.61 6.08 -4.53
C ALA A 374 -5.65 6.40 -3.43
N PHE A 375 -6.18 5.40 -2.71
CA PHE A 375 -7.30 5.60 -1.80
C PHE A 375 -6.97 5.65 -0.30
N LEU A 376 -5.79 5.19 0.14
CA LEU A 376 -5.44 5.22 1.57
C LEU A 376 -4.06 5.77 1.91
N HIS A 377 -3.19 5.88 0.93
CA HIS A 377 -1.96 6.63 1.02
C HIS A 377 -1.96 7.56 -0.18
N LEU A 378 -2.35 8.82 0.00
CA LEU A 378 -2.06 9.88 -0.96
C LEU A 378 -0.57 9.78 -1.35
N LEU A 379 -0.23 9.02 -2.40
CA LEU A 379 1.06 9.09 -3.04
C LEU A 379 1.04 10.44 -3.74
N TRP A 380 1.60 11.39 -3.00
CA TRP A 380 2.16 12.63 -3.50
C TRP A 380 1.18 13.37 -4.40
N LEU A 381 0.04 13.72 -3.83
CA LEU A 381 -0.86 14.70 -4.42
C LEU A 381 -0.35 16.09 -4.03
N TYR A 382 0.40 16.75 -4.92
CA TYR A 382 0.41 18.21 -4.91
C TYR A 382 -0.96 18.63 -5.43
N ILE A 383 -1.88 18.99 -4.56
CA ILE A 383 -3.12 19.62 -5.00
C ILE A 383 -2.82 21.11 -5.08
N VAL A 384 -2.40 21.58 -6.25
CA VAL A 384 -2.50 23.01 -6.57
C VAL A 384 -3.98 23.27 -6.85
N HIS A 385 -4.69 23.84 -5.87
CA HIS A 385 -6.09 24.18 -6.03
C HIS A 385 -6.18 25.40 -6.98
N CYS A 386 -6.43 25.18 -8.27
CA CYS A 386 -6.83 26.25 -9.18
C CYS A 386 -8.34 26.48 -9.04
N SER A 387 -8.74 27.36 -8.13
CA SER A 387 -10.03 28.04 -8.28
C SER A 387 -9.85 29.06 -9.41
N LEU A 388 -10.32 28.72 -10.61
CA LEU A 388 -10.59 29.73 -11.65
C LEU A 388 -11.85 30.51 -11.26
#